data_AF-A0A2V9FDP1-F1
#
_entry.id   AF-A0A2V9FDP1-F1
#
_cell.length_a   1.000
_cell.length_b   1.000
_cell.length_c   1.000
_cell.angle_alpha   90.00
_cell.angle_beta   90.00
_cell.angle_gamma   90.00
#
_symmetry.space_group_name_H-M   'P 1'
#
loop_
_entity.id
_entity.type
_entity.pdbx_description
1 polymer ?
#
loop_
_entity_poly.entity_id
_entity_poly.type
_entity_poly.pdbx_seq_one_letter_code
_entity_poly.pdbx_strand_id
1 'polypeptide(L)' 'PLNVYQGTLILRLPITTLANAPLGEQHIPLKLRYQACSTELCLPPVTVTLDATLNVVASASAARSAHADIFRKQ' A
#
# COMPACT_ATOMS: atom_id res chain seq x y z
N PRO A 1 5.79 -3.81 -27.32
CA PRO A 1 6.76 -3.46 -26.25
C PRO A 1 6.11 -3.74 -24.88
N LEU A 2 6.86 -4.24 -23.90
CA LEU A 2 6.34 -4.49 -22.56
C LEU A 2 6.32 -3.18 -21.76
N ASN A 3 5.18 -2.85 -21.16
CA ASN A 3 5.08 -1.68 -20.27
C ASN A 3 5.72 -2.02 -18.93
N VAL A 4 6.79 -1.31 -18.59
CA VAL A 4 7.57 -1.52 -17.35
C VAL A 4 7.70 -0.21 -16.58
N TYR A 5 7.79 -0.31 -15.26
CA TYR A 5 8.18 0.80 -14.40
C TYR A 5 9.71 0.79 -14.21
N GLN A 6 10.32 1.98 -14.12
CA GLN A 6 11.75 2.15 -13.84
C GLN A 6 11.92 3.06 -12.62
N GLY A 7 12.96 2.81 -11.81
CA GLY A 7 13.22 3.57 -10.59
C GLY A 7 12.25 3.23 -9.46
N THR A 8 11.70 4.27 -8.81
CA THR A 8 10.79 4.10 -7.66
C THR A 8 9.33 4.13 -8.09
N LEU A 9 8.59 3.09 -7.71
CA LEU A 9 7.13 3.00 -7.89
C LEU A 9 6.42 3.18 -6.55
N ILE A 10 5.50 4.14 -6.46
CA ILE A 10 4.61 4.33 -5.30
C ILE A 10 3.22 3.83 -5.68
N LEU A 11 2.79 2.72 -5.07
CA LEU A 11 1.44 2.19 -5.21
C LEU A 11 0.55 2.76 -4.10
N ARG A 12 -0.61 3.29 -4.48
CA ARG A 12 -1.59 3.84 -3.53
C ARG A 12 -2.86 3.02 -3.56
N LEU A 13 -3.34 2.65 -2.38
CA LEU A 13 -4.61 1.97 -2.20
C LEU A 13 -5.52 2.87 -1.35
N PRO A 14 -6.60 3.44 -1.92
CA PRO A 14 -7.58 4.16 -1.11
C PRO A 14 -8.31 3.18 -0.21
N ILE A 15 -8.47 3.55 1.06
CA ILE A 15 -9.18 2.76 2.06
C ILE A 15 -10.36 3.59 2.55
N THR A 16 -11.54 2.98 2.55
CA THR A 16 -12.75 3.58 3.11
C THR A 16 -13.22 2.74 4.29
N THR A 17 -13.48 3.40 5.41
CA THR A 17 -14.04 2.77 6.62
C THR A 17 -15.55 2.78 6.55
N LEU A 18 -16.19 1.66 6.92
CA LEU A 18 -17.63 1.59 7.11
C LEU A 18 -18.04 2.40 8.36
N ALA A 19 -19.28 2.89 8.38
CA ALA A 19 -19.81 3.68 9.51
C ALA A 19 -19.80 2.92 10.85
N ASN A 20 -19.85 1.59 10.80
CA ASN A 20 -19.83 0.69 11.95
C ASN A 20 -18.51 -0.10 12.06
N ALA A 21 -17.43 0.36 11.40
CA ALA A 21 -16.13 -0.29 11.52
C ALA A 21 -15.70 -0.32 13.00
N PRO A 22 -15.14 -1.44 13.48
CA PRO A 22 -14.66 -1.53 14.85
C PRO A 22 -13.56 -0.50 15.09
N LEU A 23 -13.62 0.17 16.24
CA LEU A 23 -12.56 1.07 16.68
C LEU A 23 -11.33 0.25 17.10
N GLY A 24 -10.16 0.88 17.00
CA GLY A 24 -8.88 0.28 17.36
C GLY A 24 -8.07 -0.19 16.14
N GLU A 25 -6.99 -0.91 16.43
CA GLU A 25 -6.05 -1.40 15.43
C GLU A 25 -6.71 -2.42 14.48
N GLN A 26 -6.51 -2.20 13.19
CA GLN A 26 -6.97 -3.06 12.11
C GLN A 26 -5.77 -3.51 11.29
N HIS A 27 -5.72 -4.81 11.03
CA HIS A 27 -4.74 -5.43 10.14
C HIS A 27 -5.36 -5.57 8.75
N ILE A 28 -4.68 -5.03 7.75
CA ILE A 28 -5.04 -5.17 6.35
C ILE A 28 -4.00 -6.07 5.69
N PRO A 29 -4.28 -7.38 5.57
CA PRO A 29 -3.38 -8.30 4.89
C PRO A 29 -3.42 -8.02 3.39
N LEU A 30 -2.25 -7.78 2.81
CA LEU A 30 -2.06 -7.49 1.40
C LEU A 30 -1.11 -8.51 0.77
N LYS A 31 -1.33 -8.79 -0.51
CA LYS A 31 -0.41 -9.59 -1.33
C LYS A 31 -0.03 -8.78 -2.55
N LEU A 32 1.25 -8.44 -2.66
CA LEU A 32 1.78 -7.78 -3.84
C LEU A 32 2.51 -8.80 -4.69
N ARG A 33 1.98 -9.10 -5.87
CA ARG A 33 2.65 -9.91 -6.87
C ARG A 33 3.32 -9.00 -7.89
N TYR A 34 4.61 -9.19 -8.12
CA TYR A 34 5.35 -8.41 -9.12
C TYR A 34 6.37 -9.28 -9.84
N GLN A 35 6.85 -8.78 -10.98
CA GLN A 35 7.90 -9.40 -11.76
C GLN A 35 8.96 -8.34 -12.06
N ALA A 36 10.20 -8.63 -11.69
CA ALA A 36 11.34 -7.78 -12.05
C ALA A 36 11.90 -8.20 -13.41
N CYS A 37 12.28 -7.21 -14.22
CA CYS A 37 12.89 -7.43 -15.53
C CYS A 37 14.17 -6.60 -15.67
N SER A 38 15.17 -7.17 -16.35
CA SER A 38 16.31 -6.45 -16.90
C SER A 38 16.03 -6.06 -18.36
N THR A 39 17.05 -5.52 -19.04
CA THR A 39 17.03 -5.25 -20.48
C THR A 39 17.02 -6.51 -21.34
N GLU A 40 17.41 -7.66 -20.78
CA GLU A 40 17.54 -8.91 -21.53
C GLU A 40 16.46 -9.94 -21.17
N LEU A 41 16.01 -9.97 -19.92
CA LEU A 41 15.09 -11.00 -19.44
C LEU A 41 14.21 -10.52 -18.29
N CYS A 42 13.10 -11.24 -18.08
CA CYS A 42 12.29 -11.12 -16.88
C CYS A 42 12.54 -12.31 -15.95
N LEU A 43 12.69 -12.02 -14.66
CA LEU A 43 12.79 -13.05 -13.63
C LEU A 43 11.41 -13.70 -13.40
N PRO A 44 11.33 -14.88 -12.75
CA PRO A 44 10.05 -15.43 -12.33
C PRO A 44 9.26 -14.44 -11.45
N PRO A 45 7.93 -14.34 -11.58
CA PRO A 45 7.12 -13.50 -10.70
C PRO A 45 7.22 -13.95 -9.24
N VAL A 46 7.25 -12.99 -8.33
CA VAL A 46 7.25 -13.22 -6.88
C VAL A 46 6.00 -12.63 -6.25
N THR A 47 5.57 -13.17 -5.13
CA THR A 47 4.50 -12.60 -4.29
C THR A 47 5.07 -12.28 -2.93
N VAL A 48 4.94 -11.03 -2.51
CA VAL A 48 5.29 -10.60 -1.15
C VAL A 48 4.00 -10.40 -0.35
N THR A 49 3.99 -10.90 0.87
CA THR A 49 2.93 -10.67 1.84
C THR A 49 3.26 -9.42 2.64
N LEU A 50 2.28 -8.55 2.81
CA LEU A 50 2.37 -7.30 3.54
C LEU A 50 1.23 -7.29 4.56
N ASP A 51 1.47 -6.71 5.72
CA ASP A 51 0.43 -6.44 6.71
C ASP A 51 0.45 -4.95 7.02
N ALA A 52 -0.58 -4.25 6.55
CA ALA A 52 -0.73 -2.82 6.80
C ALA A 52 -1.59 -2.61 8.03
N THR A 53 -1.02 -1.99 9.06
CA THR A 53 -1.75 -1.63 10.27
C THR A 53 -2.30 -0.22 10.17
N LEU A 54 -3.58 -0.06 10.53
CA LEU A 54 -4.19 1.25 10.72
C LEU A 54 -4.99 1.27 12.01
N ASN A 55 -5.19 2.45 12.59
CA ASN A 55 -6.02 2.60 13.78
C ASN A 55 -7.32 3.30 13.40
N VAL A 56 -8.45 2.64 13.60
CA VAL A 56 -9.79 3.24 13.40
C VAL A 56 -10.17 3.98 14.67
N VAL A 57 -10.49 5.26 14.52
CA VAL A 57 -10.89 6.14 15.63
C VAL A 57 -12.30 6.65 15.41
N ALA A 58 -12.96 7.10 16.49
CA ALA A 58 -14.24 7.77 16.39
C ALA A 58 -14.13 9.01 15.48
N SER A 59 -15.19 9.33 14.74
CA SER A 59 -15.19 10.41 13.74
C SER A 59 -14.74 11.77 14.30
N ALA A 60 -15.07 12.06 15.57
CA ALA A 60 -14.68 13.31 16.24
C ALA A 60 -13.23 13.33 16.75
N SER A 61 -12.49 12.23 16.62
CA SER A 61 -11.11 12.13 17.12
C SER A 61 -10.11 12.82 16.20
N ALA A 62 -9.11 13.47 16.80
CA ALA A 62 -7.99 14.03 16.05
C ALA A 62 -7.18 12.89 15.37
N ALA A 63 -6.97 13.01 14.06
CA ALA A 63 -6.09 12.12 13.30
C ALA A 63 -4.80 12.86 12.93
N ARG A 64 -3.66 12.13 12.92
CA ARG A 64 -2.38 12.63 12.43
C ARG A 64 -2.03 11.92 11.12
N SER A 65 -1.59 12.67 10.12
CA SER A 65 -1.06 12.09 8.89
C SER A 65 0.19 11.25 9.18
N ALA A 66 0.19 9.98 8.76
CA ALA A 66 1.34 9.10 8.81
C ALA A 66 2.16 9.18 7.50
N HIS A 67 3.42 8.71 7.53
CA HIS A 67 4.29 8.49 6.36
C HIS A 67 4.33 9.64 5.33
N ALA A 68 4.53 10.87 5.81
CA ALA A 68 4.54 12.06 4.97
C ALA A 68 5.59 12.01 3.84
N ASP A 69 6.67 11.26 4.03
CA ASP A 69 7.74 11.03 3.05
C ASP A 69 7.29 10.27 1.80
N ILE A 70 6.23 9.45 1.90
CA ILE A 70 5.66 8.70 0.79
C ILE A 70 4.41 9.40 0.26
N PHE A 71 3.53 9.89 1.14
CA PHE A 71 2.25 10.47 0.73
C PHE A 71 2.37 11.88 0.12
N ARG A 72 3.45 12.63 0.38
CA ARG A 72 3.68 13.95 -0.24
C ARG A 72 4.34 13.90 -1.63
N LYS A 73 4.93 12.77 -2.02
CA LYS A 73 5.59 12.62 -3.32
C LYS A 73 4.50 12.42 -4.40
N GLN A 74 4.07 13.49 -5.05
CA GLN A 74 3.13 13.46 -6.17
C GLN A 74 3.82 13.04 -7.46
#